data_AF-S0F530-F1
#
_entry.id   AF-S0F530-F1
#
_cell.length_a   1.000
_cell.length_b   1.000
_cell.length_c   1.000
_cell.angle_alpha   90.00
_cell.angle_beta   90.00
_cell.angle_gamma   90.00
#
_symmetry.space_group_name_H-M   'P 1'
#
loop_
_entity.id
_entity.type
_entity.pdbx_description
1 polymer ?
#
loop_
_entity_poly.entity_id
_entity_poly.type
_entity_poly.pdbx_seq_one_letter_code
_entity_poly.pdbx_strand_id
1 'polypeptide(L)'
;MAFEATKREWGELYAFFRLLADGCVYAGTPEVKRNEGQCLPVAMVQREEHDGTRRYIVEKEMIHIVGEQMDKRIPREDFGTVADLVLEAIRNSREDDVTSPDGVEEFLDEVAIYDLEAKTDDRTDFSVAFYQEDAPLTGFCVRSRLGMMFPLLDGGRSANFKFEQTGVKFAVPTINKINAFGEEDDVIGRMLMIERLGGVLKYNDV
;
A
#
# COMPACT_ATOMS: atom_id res chain seq x y z
N MET A 1 11.30 13.61 18.95
CA MET A 1 10.28 14.06 17.98
C MET A 1 9.66 12.77 17.48
N ALA A 2 8.33 12.66 17.53
CA ALA A 2 7.66 11.50 16.95
C ALA A 2 8.02 11.43 15.46
N PHE A 3 8.25 10.23 14.94
CA PHE A 3 8.58 10.07 13.53
C PHE A 3 7.33 10.27 12.68
N GLU A 4 7.53 10.67 11.43
CA GLU A 4 6.47 10.86 10.45
C GLU A 4 6.61 9.82 9.35
N ALA A 5 5.48 9.37 8.82
CA ALA A 5 5.42 8.49 7.67
C ALA A 5 4.18 8.79 6.83
N THR A 6 4.22 8.38 5.59
CA THR A 6 3.12 8.59 4.64
C THR A 6 1.89 7.77 5.02
N LYS A 7 0.70 8.22 4.60
CA LYS A 7 -0.55 7.45 4.75
C LYS A 7 -0.49 6.07 4.11
N ARG A 8 0.40 5.88 3.12
CA ARG A 8 0.67 4.59 2.52
C ARG A 8 1.37 3.66 3.51
N GLU A 9 2.51 4.08 4.05
CA GLU A 9 3.30 3.30 5.01
C GLU A 9 2.46 2.94 6.25
N TRP A 10 1.73 3.92 6.77
CA TRP A 10 0.79 3.68 7.86
C TRP A 10 -0.36 2.73 7.46
N GLY A 11 -0.81 2.79 6.21
CA GLY A 11 -1.84 1.90 5.67
C GLY A 11 -1.38 0.44 5.54
N GLU A 12 -0.13 0.23 5.13
CA GLU A 12 0.54 -1.08 5.08
C GLU A 12 0.61 -1.67 6.50
N LEU A 13 1.12 -0.88 7.46
CA LEU A 13 1.22 -1.30 8.85
C LEU A 13 -0.16 -1.57 9.49
N TYR A 14 -1.14 -0.71 9.24
CA TYR A 14 -2.52 -0.90 9.69
C TYR A 14 -3.08 -2.25 9.23
N ALA A 15 -2.96 -2.55 7.93
CA ALA A 15 -3.47 -3.79 7.35
C ALA A 15 -2.76 -5.01 7.95
N PHE A 16 -1.44 -4.93 8.11
CA PHE A 16 -0.64 -5.97 8.75
C PHE A 16 -1.09 -6.25 10.20
N PHE A 17 -1.21 -5.22 11.04
CA PHE A 17 -1.68 -5.38 12.42
C PHE A 17 -3.12 -5.86 12.52
N ARG A 18 -4.00 -5.42 11.61
CA ARG A 18 -5.39 -5.93 11.58
C ARG A 18 -5.47 -7.38 11.17
N LEU A 19 -4.63 -7.82 10.24
CA LEU A 19 -4.54 -9.21 9.86
C LEU A 19 -4.14 -10.11 11.03
N LEU A 20 -3.18 -9.69 11.85
CA LEU A 20 -2.75 -10.39 13.05
C LEU A 20 -3.82 -10.38 14.15
N ALA A 21 -4.42 -9.21 14.40
CA ALA A 21 -5.45 -9.05 15.41
C ALA A 21 -6.74 -9.81 15.08
N ASP A 22 -7.18 -9.82 13.82
CA ASP A 22 -8.40 -10.49 13.38
C ASP A 22 -8.18 -11.99 13.13
N GLY A 23 -6.94 -12.39 12.81
CA GLY A 23 -6.55 -13.79 12.56
C GLY A 23 -7.29 -14.41 11.38
N CYS A 24 -7.91 -13.59 10.55
CA CYS A 24 -8.58 -13.97 9.33
C CYS A 24 -8.66 -12.75 8.41
N VAL A 25 -8.82 -13.01 7.12
CA VAL A 25 -9.06 -11.98 6.12
C VAL A 25 -10.22 -12.39 5.24
N TYR A 26 -11.00 -11.41 4.82
CA TYR A 26 -12.14 -11.65 3.95
C TYR A 26 -11.78 -11.32 2.52
N ALA A 27 -12.24 -12.14 1.58
CA ALA A 27 -12.13 -11.81 0.17
C ALA A 27 -12.94 -10.53 -0.14
N GLY A 28 -12.41 -9.71 -1.06
CA GLY A 28 -13.11 -8.54 -1.58
C GLY A 28 -14.08 -8.90 -2.71
N THR A 29 -15.19 -8.18 -2.83
CA THR A 29 -16.07 -8.21 -4.01
C THR A 29 -15.63 -7.19 -5.05
N PRO A 30 -16.09 -7.29 -6.31
CA PRO A 30 -15.84 -6.26 -7.34
C PRO A 30 -16.29 -4.85 -6.94
N GLU A 31 -17.25 -4.73 -6.04
CA GLU A 31 -17.74 -3.47 -5.48
C GLU A 31 -16.90 -2.95 -4.30
N VAL A 32 -15.76 -3.59 -4.03
CA VAL A 32 -14.84 -3.25 -2.93
C VAL A 32 -15.53 -3.39 -1.58
N LYS A 33 -16.28 -4.48 -1.40
CA LYS A 33 -16.92 -4.85 -0.13
C LYS A 33 -16.36 -6.15 0.41
N ARG A 34 -16.48 -6.32 1.72
CA ARG A 34 -16.17 -7.58 2.40
C ARG A 34 -17.16 -8.67 1.96
N ASN A 35 -16.63 -9.81 1.52
CA ASN A 35 -17.44 -10.99 1.22
C ASN A 35 -17.56 -11.86 2.48
N GLU A 36 -18.65 -11.72 3.24
CA GLU A 36 -18.87 -12.48 4.50
C GLU A 36 -18.88 -14.00 4.30
N GLY A 37 -19.16 -14.50 3.09
CA GLY A 37 -19.12 -15.92 2.77
C GLY A 37 -17.72 -16.49 2.53
N GLN A 38 -16.69 -15.64 2.47
CA GLN A 38 -15.31 -16.02 2.18
C GLN A 38 -14.35 -15.41 3.22
N CYS A 39 -14.37 -16.00 4.40
CA CYS A 39 -13.41 -15.75 5.46
C CYS A 39 -12.26 -16.77 5.38
N LEU A 40 -11.04 -16.27 5.23
CA LEU A 40 -9.81 -17.06 5.13
C LEU A 40 -9.04 -16.94 6.45
N PRO A 41 -8.97 -17.99 7.28
CA PRO A 41 -8.18 -18.01 8.50
C PRO A 41 -6.69 -17.80 8.19
N VAL A 42 -6.06 -16.90 8.94
CA VAL A 42 -4.64 -16.60 8.85
C VAL A 42 -3.92 -17.38 9.94
N ALA A 43 -2.98 -18.24 9.54
CA ALA A 43 -2.17 -18.99 10.49
C ALA A 43 -0.86 -18.27 10.81
N MET A 44 -0.23 -17.64 9.81
CA MET A 44 1.02 -16.93 9.97
C MET A 44 1.19 -15.85 8.91
N VAL A 45 1.82 -14.74 9.28
CA VAL A 45 2.26 -13.68 8.37
C VAL A 45 3.78 -13.60 8.40
N GLN A 46 4.41 -13.56 7.22
CA GLN A 46 5.84 -13.39 7.05
C GLN A 46 6.12 -12.00 6.48
N ARG A 47 7.07 -11.28 7.07
CA ARG A 47 7.52 -9.96 6.60
C ARG A 47 9.04 -9.91 6.59
N GLU A 48 9.60 -9.22 5.59
CA GLU A 48 11.04 -8.96 5.51
C GLU A 48 11.36 -7.66 6.24
N GLU A 49 12.03 -7.79 7.39
CA GLU A 49 12.43 -6.70 8.26
C GLU A 49 13.89 -6.30 7.99
N HIS A 50 14.33 -5.20 8.62
CA HIS A 50 15.69 -4.70 8.50
C HIS A 50 16.80 -5.72 8.82
N ASP A 51 16.51 -6.71 9.67
CA ASP A 51 17.42 -7.77 10.14
C ASP A 51 17.08 -9.15 9.56
N GLY A 52 16.20 -9.20 8.55
CA GLY A 52 15.85 -10.42 7.82
C GLY A 52 14.40 -10.86 8.00
N THR A 53 14.13 -12.11 7.62
CA THR A 53 12.78 -12.65 7.60
C THR A 53 12.21 -12.84 9.00
N ARG A 54 11.01 -12.31 9.24
CA ARG A 54 10.28 -12.49 10.49
C ARG A 54 8.93 -13.14 10.26
N ARG A 55 8.57 -14.08 11.13
CA ARG A 55 7.31 -14.82 11.10
C ARG A 55 6.47 -14.44 12.31
N TYR A 56 5.21 -14.11 12.06
CA TYR A 56 4.21 -13.72 13.05
C TYR A 56 3.11 -14.79 13.03
N ILE A 57 3.22 -15.75 13.92
CA ILE A 57 2.31 -16.90 14.03
C ILE A 57 1.10 -16.48 14.86
N VAL A 58 -0.09 -16.68 14.31
CA VAL A 58 -1.35 -16.29 14.94
C VAL A 58 -1.80 -17.42 15.88
N GLU A 59 -1.53 -17.26 17.17
CA GLU A 59 -2.11 -18.11 18.21
C GLU A 59 -3.48 -17.54 18.65
N LYS A 60 -4.12 -18.19 19.63
CA LYS A 60 -5.47 -17.81 20.06
C LYS A 60 -5.52 -16.39 20.65
N GLU A 61 -4.70 -16.13 21.66
CA GLU A 61 -4.67 -14.86 22.41
C GLU A 61 -3.36 -14.09 22.19
N MET A 62 -2.38 -14.72 21.51
CA MET A 62 -1.03 -14.20 21.36
C MET A 62 -0.61 -14.23 19.89
N ILE A 63 0.34 -13.38 19.53
CA ILE A 63 1.13 -13.51 18.30
C ILE A 63 2.52 -13.99 18.71
N HIS A 64 2.93 -15.14 18.19
CA HIS A 64 4.29 -15.66 18.38
C HIS A 64 5.19 -15.16 17.26
N ILE A 65 6.12 -14.27 17.62
CA ILE A 65 7.04 -13.60 16.70
C ILE A 65 8.37 -14.33 16.74
N VAL A 66 8.79 -14.84 15.58
CA VAL A 66 10.04 -15.59 15.39
C VAL A 66 10.89 -14.93 14.31
N GLY A 67 12.09 -14.51 14.68
CA GLY A 67 13.15 -14.02 13.79
C GLY A 67 14.49 -14.69 14.13
N GLU A 68 15.59 -14.28 13.49
CA GLU A 68 16.91 -14.91 13.70
C GLU A 68 17.39 -14.80 15.16
N GLN A 69 17.12 -13.66 15.82
CA GLN A 69 17.50 -13.40 17.22
C GLN A 69 16.29 -13.06 18.10
N MET A 70 15.08 -13.40 17.65
CA MET A 70 13.83 -13.04 18.33
C MET A 70 12.92 -14.26 18.47
N ASP A 71 12.46 -14.50 19.68
CA ASP A 71 11.36 -15.42 19.99
C ASP A 71 10.54 -14.77 21.11
N LYS A 72 9.40 -14.16 20.75
CA LYS A 72 8.54 -13.39 21.67
C LYS A 72 7.08 -13.72 21.46
N ARG A 73 6.28 -13.59 22.51
CA ARG A 73 4.81 -13.66 22.44
C ARG A 73 4.24 -12.35 22.92
N ILE A 74 3.46 -11.70 22.06
CA ILE A 74 2.81 -10.42 22.33
C ILE A 74 1.29 -10.63 22.31
N PRO A 75 0.52 -10.03 23.23
CA PRO A 75 -0.93 -10.12 23.22
C PRO A 75 -1.51 -9.70 21.87
N ARG A 76 -2.42 -10.51 21.36
CA ARG A 76 -3.06 -10.27 20.06
C ARG A 76 -3.93 -9.00 20.08
N GLU A 77 -4.47 -8.65 21.25
CA GLU A 77 -5.23 -7.42 21.45
C GLU A 77 -4.40 -6.14 21.30
N ASP A 78 -3.09 -6.20 21.53
CA ASP A 78 -2.22 -5.02 21.43
C ASP A 78 -2.06 -4.61 19.97
N PHE A 79 -1.87 -5.56 19.05
CA PHE A 79 -1.95 -5.32 17.60
C PHE A 79 -3.32 -4.73 17.24
N GLY A 80 -4.37 -5.24 17.87
CA GLY A 80 -5.73 -4.72 17.90
C GLY A 80 -5.78 -3.21 18.10
N THR A 81 -5.34 -2.80 19.28
CA THR A 81 -5.33 -1.42 19.75
C THR A 81 -4.47 -0.50 18.88
N VAL A 82 -3.26 -0.95 18.52
CA VAL A 82 -2.30 -0.13 17.76
C VAL A 82 -2.82 0.15 16.34
N ALA A 83 -3.43 -0.82 15.66
CA ALA A 83 -3.98 -0.51 14.33
C ALA A 83 -5.18 0.45 14.41
N ASP A 84 -5.98 0.43 15.47
CA ASP A 84 -7.07 1.41 15.64
C ASP A 84 -6.50 2.83 15.80
N LEU A 85 -5.43 2.99 16.60
CA LEU A 85 -4.70 4.27 16.73
C LEU A 85 -4.15 4.76 15.38
N VAL A 86 -3.51 3.87 14.61
CA VAL A 86 -2.98 4.19 13.28
C VAL A 86 -4.11 4.62 12.34
N LEU A 87 -5.24 3.90 12.32
CA LEU A 87 -6.39 4.24 11.48
C LEU A 87 -6.99 5.61 11.84
N GLU A 88 -7.12 5.91 13.14
CA GLU A 88 -7.61 7.20 13.60
C GLU A 88 -6.68 8.34 13.15
N ALA A 89 -5.37 8.17 13.28
CA ALA A 89 -4.39 9.17 12.84
C ALA A 89 -4.43 9.40 11.32
N ILE A 90 -4.48 8.34 10.52
CA ILE A 90 -4.63 8.45 9.05
C ILE A 90 -5.90 9.24 8.71
N ARG A 91 -7.04 8.93 9.37
CA ARG A 91 -8.34 9.57 9.09
C ARG A 91 -8.37 11.04 9.48
N ASN A 92 -7.68 11.41 10.55
CA ASN A 92 -7.67 12.76 11.09
C ASN A 92 -6.63 13.66 10.40
N SER A 93 -5.62 13.08 9.74
CA SER A 93 -4.65 13.86 8.97
C SER A 93 -5.21 14.31 7.62
N ARG A 94 -4.96 15.58 7.27
CA ARG A 94 -5.28 16.14 5.95
C ARG A 94 -4.16 15.91 4.94
N GLU A 95 -2.92 16.02 5.40
CA GLU A 95 -1.72 15.84 4.58
C GLU A 95 -1.42 14.35 4.38
N ASP A 96 -0.47 14.04 3.49
CA ASP A 96 -0.02 12.66 3.29
C ASP A 96 0.94 12.20 4.39
N ASP A 97 1.77 13.11 4.91
CA ASP A 97 2.62 12.86 6.07
C ASP A 97 1.78 12.84 7.35
N VAL A 98 1.90 11.76 8.11
CA VAL A 98 1.18 11.54 9.37
C VAL A 98 2.19 11.26 10.46
N THR A 99 2.14 12.07 11.52
CA THR A 99 2.95 11.87 12.73
C THR A 99 2.50 10.60 13.47
N SER A 100 3.47 9.85 13.99
CA SER A 100 3.22 8.65 14.78
C SER A 100 2.29 8.94 15.97
N PRO A 101 1.22 8.15 16.17
CA PRO A 101 0.33 8.31 17.31
C PRO A 101 1.00 7.90 18.63
N ASP A 102 0.58 8.50 19.74
CA ASP A 102 1.08 8.16 21.08
C ASP A 102 0.94 6.65 21.36
N GLY A 103 2.00 6.01 21.86
CA GLY A 103 2.03 4.58 22.18
C GLY A 103 2.42 3.67 21.02
N VAL A 104 2.37 4.15 19.76
CA VAL A 104 2.66 3.33 18.58
C VAL A 104 4.16 3.08 18.43
N GLU A 105 5.01 4.08 18.72
CA GLU A 105 6.47 3.93 18.64
C GLU A 105 6.98 2.90 19.64
N GLU A 106 6.50 2.95 20.89
CA GLU A 106 6.90 1.99 21.92
C GLU A 106 6.50 0.56 21.54
N PHE A 107 5.34 0.38 20.93
CA PHE A 107 4.90 -0.93 20.46
C PHE A 107 5.74 -1.42 19.27
N LEU A 108 6.04 -0.55 18.31
CA LEU A 108 6.92 -0.87 17.17
C LEU A 108 8.30 -1.34 17.64
N ASP A 109 8.88 -0.64 18.62
CA ASP A 109 10.13 -1.05 19.25
C ASP A 109 10.02 -2.41 19.96
N GLU A 110 8.91 -2.67 20.65
CA GLU A 110 8.66 -3.95 21.35
C GLU A 110 8.65 -5.15 20.37
N VAL A 111 8.00 -4.98 19.22
CA VAL A 111 7.92 -5.97 18.14
C VAL A 111 9.09 -5.88 17.13
N ALA A 112 10.06 -5.00 17.40
CA ALA A 112 11.27 -4.71 16.61
C ALA A 112 11.02 -4.37 15.14
N ILE A 113 9.95 -3.62 14.84
CA ILE A 113 9.69 -3.08 13.51
C ILE A 113 10.28 -1.67 13.44
N TYR A 114 11.37 -1.50 12.70
CA TYR A 114 12.05 -0.19 12.54
C TYR A 114 11.87 0.42 11.15
N ASP A 115 11.51 -0.41 10.16
CA ASP A 115 11.15 0.03 8.81
C ASP A 115 9.64 -0.22 8.61
N LEU A 116 8.89 0.83 8.24
CA LEU A 116 7.45 0.70 8.01
C LEU A 116 7.10 0.02 6.68
N GLU A 117 7.93 0.18 5.66
CA GLU A 117 7.86 -0.63 4.44
C GLU A 117 8.66 -1.93 4.63
N ALA A 118 8.15 -3.02 4.08
CA ALA A 118 8.92 -4.26 4.02
C ALA A 118 10.06 -4.13 2.99
N LYS A 119 11.19 -4.78 3.27
CA LYS A 119 12.34 -4.77 2.35
C LYS A 119 12.19 -5.87 1.30
N THR A 120 11.46 -5.58 0.23
CA THR A 120 11.26 -6.52 -0.89
C THR A 120 11.56 -5.91 -2.26
N ASP A 121 12.10 -6.74 -3.16
CA ASP A 121 12.38 -6.36 -4.55
C ASP A 121 11.16 -6.53 -5.48
N ASP A 122 10.14 -7.28 -5.02
CA ASP A 122 8.97 -7.67 -5.82
C ASP A 122 7.67 -6.96 -5.42
N ARG A 123 7.76 -5.93 -4.56
CA ARG A 123 6.65 -5.12 -4.02
C ARG A 123 5.69 -5.89 -3.11
N THR A 124 6.10 -7.06 -2.62
CA THR A 124 5.34 -7.78 -1.60
C THR A 124 5.52 -7.08 -0.27
N ASP A 125 4.44 -6.61 0.34
CA ASP A 125 4.50 -5.94 1.65
C ASP A 125 4.59 -6.98 2.78
N PHE A 126 3.91 -8.13 2.61
CA PHE A 126 4.05 -9.31 3.45
C PHE A 126 3.46 -10.53 2.76
N SER A 127 3.85 -11.72 3.22
CA SER A 127 3.30 -12.99 2.76
C SER A 127 2.45 -13.64 3.84
N VAL A 128 1.42 -14.39 3.45
CA VAL A 128 0.47 -15.01 4.39
C VAL A 128 0.40 -16.51 4.14
N ALA A 129 0.46 -17.30 5.22
CA ALA A 129 0.09 -18.71 5.24
C ALA A 129 -1.34 -18.85 5.80
N PHE A 130 -2.25 -19.41 5.00
CA PHE A 130 -3.65 -19.60 5.38
C PHE A 130 -3.88 -20.98 5.98
N TYR A 131 -4.81 -21.07 6.95
CA TYR A 131 -5.26 -22.29 7.64
C TYR A 131 -4.21 -23.03 8.48
N GLN A 132 -2.96 -23.14 8.03
CA GLN A 132 -1.85 -23.83 8.71
C GLN A 132 -0.54 -23.06 8.50
N GLU A 133 0.37 -23.14 9.47
CA GLU A 133 1.64 -22.40 9.46
C GLU A 133 2.61 -22.85 8.36
N ASP A 134 2.54 -24.12 7.96
CA ASP A 134 3.37 -24.73 6.92
C ASP A 134 2.74 -24.66 5.51
N ALA A 135 1.58 -24.00 5.39
CA ALA A 135 0.94 -23.78 4.11
C ALA A 135 1.81 -22.89 3.19
N PRO A 136 1.70 -23.05 1.85
CA PRO A 136 2.40 -22.18 0.92
C PRO A 136 2.11 -20.70 1.14
N LEU A 137 3.16 -19.90 1.14
CA LEU A 137 3.07 -18.45 1.31
C LEU A 137 2.44 -17.79 0.08
N THR A 138 1.48 -16.90 0.33
CA THR A 138 0.88 -16.04 -0.68
C THR A 138 1.29 -14.59 -0.40
N GLY A 139 2.01 -13.95 -1.33
CA GLY A 139 2.40 -12.54 -1.22
C GLY A 139 1.23 -11.59 -1.42
N PHE A 140 1.16 -10.55 -0.59
CA PHE A 140 0.15 -9.49 -0.68
C PHE A 140 0.82 -8.12 -0.83
N CYS A 141 0.11 -7.25 -1.54
CA CYS A 141 0.41 -5.83 -1.61
C CYS A 141 -0.82 -5.04 -1.13
N VAL A 142 -0.62 -4.20 -0.13
CA VAL A 142 -1.63 -3.38 0.50
C VAL A 142 -1.83 -2.12 -0.33
N ARG A 143 -3.10 -1.79 -0.54
CA ARG A 143 -3.51 -0.57 -1.21
C ARG A 143 -4.57 0.12 -0.37
N SER A 144 -4.32 1.39 -0.06
CA SER A 144 -5.21 2.23 0.72
C SER A 144 -5.89 3.27 -0.17
N ARG A 145 -7.17 3.52 0.07
CA ARG A 145 -7.91 4.65 -0.54
C ARG A 145 -7.81 5.93 0.29
N LEU A 146 -7.13 5.87 1.44
CA LEU A 146 -6.99 7.01 2.35
C LEU A 146 -5.72 7.83 2.07
N GLY A 147 -4.70 7.22 1.46
CA GLY A 147 -3.49 7.90 0.97
C GLY A 147 -3.52 8.11 -0.55
N MET A 148 -2.43 8.67 -1.10
CA MET A 148 -2.27 8.78 -2.54
C MET A 148 -2.30 7.41 -3.23
N MET A 149 -3.11 7.27 -4.28
CA MET A 149 -3.15 6.03 -5.05
C MET A 149 -1.85 5.87 -5.85
N PHE A 150 -1.06 4.88 -5.49
CA PHE A 150 0.04 4.44 -6.35
C PHE A 150 -0.51 3.66 -7.55
N PRO A 151 -0.02 3.95 -8.77
CA PRO A 151 -0.46 3.23 -9.95
C PRO A 151 -0.11 1.74 -9.81
N LEU A 152 -1.07 0.88 -10.17
CA LEU A 152 -0.91 -0.58 -10.13
C LEU A 152 0.26 -1.06 -11.01
N LEU A 153 0.57 -0.30 -12.06
CA LEU A 153 1.67 -0.55 -12.98
C LEU A 153 2.71 0.56 -12.82
N ASP A 154 3.98 0.19 -12.74
CA ASP A 154 5.07 1.16 -12.90
C ASP A 154 4.93 1.87 -14.24
N GLY A 155 5.27 3.17 -14.25
CA GLY A 155 5.43 3.95 -15.47
C GLY A 155 6.58 3.40 -16.31
N GLY A 156 6.31 2.36 -17.11
CA GLY A 156 7.25 1.72 -18.02
C GLY A 156 6.69 1.67 -19.43
N ARG A 157 7.53 1.30 -20.41
CA ARG A 157 7.10 1.20 -21.83
C ARG A 157 5.86 0.31 -22.02
N SER A 158 5.71 -0.74 -21.22
CA SER A 158 4.57 -1.67 -21.23
C SER A 158 3.28 -1.07 -20.65
N ALA A 159 3.36 0.01 -19.88
CA ALA A 159 2.23 0.72 -19.29
C ALA A 159 1.88 2.01 -20.06
N ASN A 160 2.63 2.34 -21.12
CA ASN A 160 2.38 3.52 -21.92
C ASN A 160 1.19 3.32 -22.86
N PHE A 161 0.19 4.18 -22.73
CA PHE A 161 -0.86 4.31 -23.74
C PHE A 161 -0.43 5.33 -24.79
N LYS A 162 -0.56 4.99 -26.07
CA LYS A 162 -0.38 5.94 -27.16
C LYS A 162 -1.75 6.49 -27.57
N PHE A 163 -1.77 7.78 -27.87
CA PHE A 163 -2.95 8.45 -28.38
C PHE A 163 -2.60 9.20 -29.65
N GLU A 164 -3.49 9.16 -30.63
CA GLU A 164 -3.45 10.02 -31.81
C GLU A 164 -4.24 11.30 -31.54
N GLN A 165 -3.61 12.45 -31.77
CA GLN A 165 -4.29 13.74 -31.68
C GLN A 165 -5.02 14.04 -33.01
N THR A 166 -6.34 14.22 -32.91
CA THR A 166 -7.26 14.46 -34.02
C THR A 166 -8.13 15.71 -33.77
N GLY A 167 -9.03 16.06 -34.69
CA GLY A 167 -9.94 17.22 -34.57
C GLY A 167 -9.37 18.50 -35.19
N VAL A 168 -8.26 19.01 -34.63
CA VAL A 168 -7.57 20.21 -35.13
C VAL A 168 -6.10 19.91 -35.41
N LYS A 169 -5.56 20.37 -36.53
CA LYS A 169 -4.12 20.25 -36.81
C LYS A 169 -3.37 21.41 -36.16
N PHE A 170 -2.55 21.12 -35.16
CA PHE A 170 -1.75 22.14 -34.50
C PHE A 170 -0.54 22.57 -35.34
N ALA A 171 -0.25 23.87 -35.35
CA ALA A 171 1.01 24.39 -35.86
C ALA A 171 2.16 24.05 -34.89
N VAL A 172 3.38 23.92 -35.40
CA VAL A 172 4.57 23.57 -34.61
C VAL A 172 4.75 24.43 -33.34
N PRO A 173 4.55 25.76 -33.36
CA PRO A 173 4.66 26.57 -32.14
C PRO A 173 3.66 26.16 -31.04
N THR A 174 2.45 25.76 -31.42
CA THR A 174 1.43 25.29 -30.48
C THR A 174 1.81 23.94 -29.88
N ILE A 175 2.34 23.03 -30.69
CA ILE A 175 2.83 21.72 -30.22
C ILE A 175 3.95 21.92 -29.19
N ASN A 176 4.94 22.76 -29.48
CA ASN A 176 6.04 23.04 -28.56
C ASN A 176 5.53 23.66 -27.25
N LYS A 177 4.53 24.56 -27.32
CA LYS A 177 3.93 25.16 -26.13
C LYS A 177 3.20 24.13 -25.26
N ILE A 178 2.48 23.18 -25.87
CA ILE A 178 1.82 22.09 -25.15
C ILE A 178 2.87 21.19 -24.48
N ASN A 179 3.92 20.77 -25.21
CA ASN A 179 4.95 19.91 -24.66
C ASN A 179 5.76 20.56 -23.53
N ALA A 180 5.89 21.89 -23.54
CA ALA A 180 6.54 22.67 -22.50
C ALA A 180 5.61 23.06 -21.33
N PHE A 181 4.35 22.60 -21.32
CA PHE A 181 3.42 22.85 -20.22
C PHE A 181 3.74 21.95 -19.01
N GLY A 182 3.80 22.55 -17.83
CA GLY A 182 4.01 21.87 -16.55
C GLY A 182 5.40 21.26 -16.38
N GLU A 183 5.58 20.53 -15.27
CA GLU A 183 6.74 19.69 -15.01
C GLU A 183 6.73 18.44 -15.91
N GLU A 184 7.84 17.70 -16.01
CA GLU A 184 8.00 16.58 -16.94
C GLU A 184 6.87 15.54 -16.85
N ASP A 185 6.35 15.30 -15.64
CA ASP A 185 5.28 14.35 -15.31
C ASP A 185 3.86 14.92 -15.38
N ASP A 186 3.66 16.20 -15.72
CA ASP A 186 2.34 16.83 -15.87
C ASP A 186 1.64 16.43 -17.18
N VAL A 187 1.40 15.13 -17.34
CA VAL A 187 0.72 14.56 -18.51
C VAL A 187 -0.73 15.04 -18.57
N ILE A 188 -1.42 15.12 -17.42
CA ILE A 188 -2.83 15.52 -17.34
C ILE A 188 -3.00 16.97 -17.81
N GLY A 189 -2.14 17.89 -17.36
CA GLY A 189 -2.18 19.28 -17.77
C GLY A 189 -2.04 19.47 -19.29
N ARG A 190 -1.12 18.71 -19.91
CA ARG A 190 -0.93 18.71 -21.38
C ARG A 190 -2.15 18.17 -22.11
N MET A 191 -2.75 17.07 -21.63
CA MET A 191 -3.96 16.51 -22.22
C MET A 191 -5.13 17.52 -22.19
N LEU A 192 -5.34 18.19 -21.05
CA LEU A 192 -6.37 19.23 -20.93
C LEU A 192 -6.10 20.43 -21.84
N MET A 193 -4.83 20.79 -22.04
CA MET A 193 -4.46 21.87 -22.96
C MET A 193 -4.78 21.52 -24.42
N ILE A 194 -4.55 20.26 -24.83
CA ILE A 194 -4.93 19.75 -26.17
C ILE A 194 -6.44 19.88 -26.37
N GLU A 195 -7.24 19.44 -25.40
CA GLU A 195 -8.71 19.53 -25.47
C GLU A 195 -9.21 20.98 -25.56
N ARG A 196 -8.66 21.88 -24.74
CA ARG A 196 -9.00 23.31 -24.75
C ARG A 196 -8.70 23.99 -26.09
N LEU A 197 -7.70 23.49 -26.82
CA LEU A 197 -7.32 23.99 -28.14
C LEU A 197 -8.11 23.31 -29.28
N GLY A 198 -9.10 22.48 -28.96
CA GLY A 198 -9.96 21.79 -29.91
C GLY A 198 -9.37 20.47 -30.45
N GLY A 199 -8.30 19.97 -29.84
CA GLY A 199 -7.77 18.64 -30.13
C GLY A 199 -8.57 17.53 -29.45
N VAL A 200 -8.57 16.35 -30.05
CA VAL A 200 -9.24 15.13 -29.53
C VAL A 200 -8.21 14.01 -29.49
N LEU A 201 -7.98 13.42 -28.32
CA LEU A 201 -7.08 12.27 -28.16
C LEU A 201 -7.85 10.96 -28.38
N LYS A 202 -7.44 10.18 -29.36
CA LYS A 202 -7.99 8.84 -29.63
C LYS A 202 -6.96 7.79 -29.29
N TYR A 203 -7.36 6.77 -28.54
CA TYR A 203 -6.47 5.67 -28.22
C TYR A 203 -5.93 5.01 -29.50
N ASN A 204 -4.63 4.73 -29.52
CA ASN A 204 -3.93 4.11 -30.63
C ASN A 204 -3.04 2.99 -30.07
N ASP A 205 -3.26 1.77 -30.56
CA ASP A 205 -2.57 0.56 -30.11
C ASP A 205 -1.28 0.25 -30.89
N VAL A 206 -0.88 1.14 -31.83
CA VAL A 206 0.28 0.97 -32.73
C VAL A 206 1.56 1.58 -32.15
#